data_AF-A0AAW6B3B2-F1
#
_entry.id   AF-A0AAW6B3B2-F1
#
_cell.length_a   1.000
_cell.length_b   1.000
_cell.length_c   1.000
_cell.angle_alpha   90.00
_cell.angle_beta   90.00
_cell.angle_gamma   90.00
#
_symmetry.space_group_name_H-M   'P 1'
#
loop_
_entity.id
_entity.type
_entity.pdbx_description
1 polymer ?
#
loop_
_entity_poly.entity_id
_entity_poly.type
_entity_poly.pdbx_seq_one_letter_code
_entity_poly.pdbx_strand_id
1 'polypeptide(L)'
;MKIIDVEEYNFSKEKLLQYGFREEAEKLIYRKEILDSSFFIEIVFVNSQLLIEVYDIEFDEIYSLFSVDSAVGETVQNIREHVEKLLSSILGLAEESGKISSEIIDYCNDKYGENHVNPFKKHPDILAFVNEKNKWYALFSDVDYNKLNKNTDITTKVKILNVKYPTDKILEIIDNKNIFPAYHMNKKHWISIVLDKNIKLETIKELIDISYSLVK
;
A
#
# COMPACT_ATOMS: atom_id res chain seq x y z
N MET A 1 21.91 5.99 -6.03
CA MET A 1 20.95 6.07 -4.92
C MET A 1 19.55 6.46 -5.38
N LYS A 2 18.53 5.70 -4.96
CA LYS A 2 17.13 6.13 -4.92
C LYS A 2 16.74 6.51 -3.50
N ILE A 3 15.82 7.48 -3.34
CA ILE A 3 15.34 7.96 -2.05
C ILE A 3 13.82 7.83 -2.03
N ILE A 4 13.28 7.28 -0.96
CA ILE A 4 11.84 7.18 -0.73
C ILE A 4 11.53 7.86 0.59
N ASP A 5 10.62 8.82 0.53
CA ASP A 5 10.11 9.47 1.73
C ASP A 5 9.08 8.57 2.40
N VAL A 6 9.27 8.33 3.70
CA VAL A 6 8.43 7.40 4.47
C VAL A 6 7.92 8.02 5.78
N GLU A 7 7.91 9.35 5.87
CA GLU A 7 7.37 10.10 7.02
C GLU A 7 5.94 9.66 7.36
N GLU A 8 5.09 9.46 6.35
CA GLU A 8 3.70 9.04 6.50
C GLU A 8 3.58 7.61 7.08
N TYR A 9 4.60 6.76 6.95
CA TYR A 9 4.56 5.36 7.34
C TYR A 9 4.85 5.12 8.84
N ASN A 10 5.27 6.14 9.58
CA ASN A 10 5.55 6.10 11.03
C ASN A 10 6.28 4.80 11.45
N PHE A 11 7.43 4.56 10.82
CA PHE A 11 8.30 3.46 11.18
C PHE A 11 8.88 3.68 12.57
N SER A 12 8.57 2.78 13.50
CA SER A 12 9.31 2.68 14.76
C SER A 12 10.60 1.92 14.54
N LYS A 13 11.70 2.34 15.19
CA LYS A 13 12.99 1.64 15.19
C LYS A 13 12.81 0.13 15.46
N GLU A 14 11.96 -0.22 16.42
CA GLU A 14 11.67 -1.60 16.82
C GLU A 14 11.09 -2.44 15.66
N LYS A 15 10.20 -1.87 14.85
CA LYS A 15 9.61 -2.55 13.68
C LYS A 15 10.67 -2.82 12.61
N LEU A 16 11.54 -1.86 12.34
CA LEU A 16 12.63 -2.02 11.37
C LEU A 16 13.64 -3.08 11.86
N LEU A 17 14.00 -3.06 13.15
CA LEU A 17 14.85 -4.08 13.74
C LEU A 17 14.21 -5.48 13.66
N GLN A 18 12.92 -5.61 13.94
CA GLN A 18 12.17 -6.87 13.80
C GLN A 18 12.11 -7.37 12.35
N TYR A 19 12.06 -6.46 11.38
CA TYR A 19 12.13 -6.80 9.96
C TYR A 19 13.51 -7.35 9.57
N GLY A 20 14.57 -6.90 10.24
CA GLY A 20 15.95 -7.35 10.03
C GLY A 20 16.96 -6.24 9.78
N PHE A 21 16.57 -4.96 9.92
CA PHE A 21 17.53 -3.86 9.93
C PHE A 21 18.48 -4.00 11.12
N ARG A 22 19.71 -3.50 10.94
CA ARG A 22 20.77 -3.50 11.95
C ARG A 22 21.22 -2.07 12.21
N GLU A 23 21.64 -1.80 13.44
CA GLU A 23 22.15 -0.49 13.82
C GLU A 23 23.64 -0.39 13.53
N GLU A 24 24.02 0.57 12.68
CA GLU A 24 25.40 0.86 12.30
C GLU A 24 25.59 2.39 12.24
N ALA A 25 26.49 2.94 13.07
CA ALA A 25 26.82 4.37 13.10
C ALA A 25 25.59 5.32 13.10
N GLU A 26 24.67 5.09 14.05
CA GLU A 26 23.40 5.85 14.20
C GLU A 26 22.42 5.74 13.02
N LYS A 27 22.64 4.79 12.11
CA LYS A 27 21.74 4.47 11.00
C LYS A 27 21.18 3.05 11.18
N LEU A 28 20.00 2.82 10.61
CA LEU A 28 19.44 1.48 10.46
C LEU A 28 19.69 1.01 9.03
N ILE A 29 20.37 -0.11 8.88
CA ILE A 29 20.78 -0.66 7.59
C ILE A 29 20.19 -2.06 7.41
N TYR A 30 19.60 -2.32 6.26
CA TYR A 30 19.19 -3.65 5.82
C TYR A 30 19.91 -4.01 4.53
N ARG A 31 20.47 -5.22 4.47
CA ARG A 31 21.13 -5.74 3.27
C ARG A 31 20.49 -7.05 2.84
N LYS A 32 20.31 -7.23 1.54
CA LYS A 32 19.77 -8.46 0.95
C LYS A 32 20.44 -8.79 -0.37
N GLU A 33 21.07 -9.96 -0.44
CA GLU A 33 21.57 -10.53 -1.69
C GLU A 33 20.42 -10.93 -2.62
N ILE A 34 20.63 -10.74 -3.92
CA ILE A 34 19.68 -11.01 -5.00
C ILE A 34 20.43 -11.59 -6.21
N LEU A 35 19.68 -12.16 -7.17
CA LEU A 35 20.21 -12.71 -8.43
C LEU A 35 21.41 -13.64 -8.21
N ASP A 36 21.19 -14.73 -7.48
CA ASP A 36 22.19 -15.76 -7.18
C ASP A 36 23.48 -15.21 -6.52
N SER A 37 23.32 -14.20 -5.66
CA SER A 37 24.41 -13.54 -4.94
C SER A 37 25.39 -12.77 -5.84
N SER A 38 24.96 -12.32 -7.02
CA SER A 38 25.72 -11.40 -7.86
C SER A 38 25.57 -9.94 -7.42
N PHE A 39 24.45 -9.59 -6.77
CA PHE A 39 24.21 -8.24 -6.27
C PHE A 39 23.68 -8.27 -4.83
N PHE A 40 23.85 -7.17 -4.09
CA PHE A 40 23.05 -6.91 -2.90
C PHE A 40 22.39 -5.54 -2.93
N ILE A 41 21.18 -5.49 -2.37
CA ILE A 41 20.46 -4.25 -2.09
C ILE A 41 20.88 -3.80 -0.70
N GLU A 42 21.26 -2.54 -0.55
CA GLU A 42 21.38 -1.85 0.74
C GLU A 42 20.26 -0.84 0.88
N ILE A 43 19.55 -0.91 2.01
CA ILE A 43 18.53 0.07 2.40
C ILE A 43 18.95 0.69 3.72
N VAL A 44 19.13 2.01 3.72
CA VAL A 44 19.47 2.80 4.90
C VAL A 44 18.27 3.63 5.29
N PHE A 45 17.78 3.47 6.52
CA PHE A 45 16.77 4.33 7.11
C PHE A 45 17.43 5.44 7.92
N VAL A 46 17.18 6.69 7.52
CA VAL A 46 17.66 7.89 8.20
C VAL A 46 16.69 9.05 7.95
N ASN A 47 16.39 9.85 8.97
CA ASN A 47 15.52 11.04 8.87
C ASN A 47 14.18 10.77 8.15
N SER A 48 13.50 9.67 8.48
CA SER A 48 12.23 9.27 7.84
C SER A 48 12.32 8.99 6.33
N GLN A 49 13.51 8.68 5.83
CA GLN A 49 13.75 8.31 4.43
C GLN A 49 14.40 6.94 4.34
N LEU A 50 14.05 6.21 3.28
CA LEU A 50 14.76 5.01 2.85
C LEU A 50 15.67 5.39 1.68
N LEU A 51 16.97 5.22 1.88
CA LEU A 51 18.00 5.40 0.86
C LEU A 51 18.35 4.01 0.34
N ILE A 52 18.20 3.80 -0.97
CA ILE A 52 18.42 2.50 -1.61
C ILE A 52 19.59 2.61 -2.57
N GLU A 53 20.56 1.71 -2.41
CA GLU A 53 21.67 1.51 -3.33
C GLU A 53 21.79 0.02 -3.65
N VAL A 54 22.31 -0.30 -4.83
CA VAL A 54 22.57 -1.68 -5.25
C VAL A 54 24.04 -1.80 -5.58
N TYR A 55 24.65 -2.86 -5.10
CA TYR A 55 26.08 -3.14 -5.28
C TYR A 55 26.25 -4.42 -6.08
N ASP A 56 27.22 -4.40 -6.98
CA ASP A 56 27.75 -5.58 -7.64
C ASP A 56 28.78 -6.23 -6.71
N ILE A 57 28.55 -7.51 -6.38
CA ILE A 57 29.37 -8.25 -5.41
C ILE A 57 30.72 -8.64 -6.01
N GLU A 58 30.77 -8.94 -7.31
CA GLU A 58 32.01 -9.36 -7.97
C GLU A 58 33.01 -8.21 -8.05
N PHE A 59 32.51 -7.01 -8.36
CA PHE A 59 33.34 -5.82 -8.55
C PHE A 59 33.48 -4.94 -7.30
N ASP A 60 32.75 -5.24 -6.21
CA ASP A 60 32.70 -4.43 -4.99
C ASP A 60 32.38 -2.95 -5.28
N GLU A 61 31.43 -2.71 -6.19
CA GLU A 61 31.08 -1.37 -6.66
C GLU A 61 29.57 -1.12 -6.72
N ILE A 62 29.20 0.16 -6.74
CA ILE A 62 27.80 0.57 -6.90
C ILE A 62 27.34 0.27 -8.34
N TYR A 63 26.28 -0.53 -8.46
CA TYR A 63 25.59 -0.75 -9.73
C TYR A 63 24.72 0.47 -10.09
N SER A 64 25.37 1.49 -10.64
CA SER A 64 24.77 2.82 -10.89
C SER A 64 23.52 2.82 -11.78
N LEU A 65 23.41 1.86 -12.71
CA LEU A 65 22.27 1.74 -13.63
C LEU A 65 20.93 1.57 -12.90
N PHE A 66 20.92 1.01 -11.68
CA PHE A 66 19.73 0.94 -10.84
C PHE A 66 19.07 2.32 -10.65
N SER A 67 19.87 3.35 -10.44
CA SER A 67 19.41 4.70 -10.12
C SER A 67 19.12 5.58 -11.35
N VAL A 68 19.43 5.10 -12.55
CA VAL A 68 19.20 5.84 -13.80
C VAL A 68 17.83 5.48 -14.36
N ASP A 69 16.83 6.35 -14.23
CA ASP A 69 15.45 6.03 -14.63
C ASP A 69 15.30 5.63 -16.11
N SER A 70 16.15 6.15 -16.99
CA SER A 70 16.18 5.79 -18.42
C SER A 70 16.93 4.48 -18.72
N ALA A 71 17.59 3.86 -17.74
CA ALA A 71 18.29 2.60 -17.95
C ALA A 71 17.30 1.49 -18.27
N VAL A 72 17.62 0.74 -19.33
CA VAL A 72 16.84 -0.40 -19.83
C VAL A 72 17.77 -1.59 -19.96
N GLY A 73 17.33 -2.76 -19.51
CA GLY A 73 18.07 -4.01 -19.56
C GLY A 73 17.44 -5.03 -18.63
N GLU A 74 17.60 -6.32 -18.94
CA GLU A 74 17.01 -7.41 -18.15
C GLU A 74 17.53 -7.39 -16.70
N THR A 75 18.84 -7.26 -16.49
CA THR A 75 19.44 -7.18 -15.16
C THR A 75 18.88 -6.04 -14.33
N VAL A 76 18.84 -4.82 -14.89
CA VAL A 76 18.34 -3.64 -14.14
C VAL A 76 16.83 -3.74 -13.86
N GLN A 77 16.04 -4.33 -14.76
CA GLN A 77 14.62 -4.61 -14.53
C GLN A 77 14.45 -5.61 -13.39
N ASN A 78 15.17 -6.74 -13.44
CA ASN A 78 15.14 -7.76 -12.39
C ASN A 78 15.54 -7.19 -11.02
N ILE A 79 16.59 -6.35 -10.96
CA ILE A 79 16.99 -5.65 -9.73
C ILE A 79 15.86 -4.74 -9.22
N ARG A 80 15.26 -3.92 -10.09
CA ARG A 80 14.14 -3.03 -9.72
C ARG A 80 12.95 -3.81 -9.17
N GLU A 81 12.60 -4.95 -9.77
CA GLU A 81 11.54 -5.81 -9.25
C GLU A 81 11.86 -6.37 -7.86
N HIS A 82 13.10 -6.76 -7.58
CA HIS A 82 13.51 -7.21 -6.25
C HIS A 82 13.45 -6.08 -5.22
N VAL A 83 13.91 -4.88 -5.59
CA VAL A 83 13.82 -3.69 -4.74
C VAL A 83 12.35 -3.34 -4.44
N GLU A 84 11.49 -3.34 -5.45
CA GLU A 84 10.06 -3.05 -5.28
C GLU A 84 9.39 -4.05 -4.33
N LYS A 85 9.63 -5.35 -4.51
CA LYS A 85 9.10 -6.40 -3.62
C LYS A 85 9.57 -6.20 -2.17
N LEU A 86 10.85 -5.87 -2.00
CA LEU A 86 11.43 -5.62 -0.68
C LEU A 86 10.80 -4.39 -0.02
N LEU A 87 10.67 -3.28 -0.74
CA LEU A 87 10.04 -2.06 -0.25
C LEU A 87 8.58 -2.29 0.12
N SER A 88 7.81 -2.99 -0.73
CA SER A 88 6.42 -3.36 -0.44
C SER A 88 6.32 -4.11 0.88
N SER A 89 7.20 -5.09 1.13
CA SER A 89 7.18 -5.86 2.37
C SER A 89 7.61 -5.04 3.59
N ILE A 90 8.64 -4.20 3.46
CA ILE A 90 9.07 -3.28 4.54
C ILE A 90 7.91 -2.36 4.94
N LEU A 91 7.22 -1.79 3.96
CA LEU A 91 6.08 -0.89 4.16
C LEU A 91 4.80 -1.64 4.59
N GLY A 92 4.81 -2.97 4.54
CA GLY A 92 3.63 -3.78 4.84
C GLY A 92 2.53 -3.72 3.80
N LEU A 93 2.82 -3.19 2.61
CA LEU A 93 1.86 -3.04 1.55
C LEU A 93 1.41 -4.42 1.06
N ALA A 94 0.11 -4.57 0.88
CA ALA A 94 -0.59 -5.80 0.47
C ALA A 94 -0.49 -6.99 1.44
N GLU A 95 0.27 -6.91 2.53
CA GLU A 95 0.29 -7.93 3.59
C GLU A 95 -1.07 -8.01 4.28
N GLU A 96 -1.54 -9.24 4.53
CA GLU A 96 -2.85 -9.55 5.13
C GLU A 96 -4.09 -9.06 4.35
N SER A 97 -3.93 -8.41 3.20
CA SER A 97 -5.04 -7.85 2.41
C SER A 97 -6.17 -8.84 2.11
N GLY A 98 -5.83 -10.09 1.77
CA GLY A 98 -6.81 -11.16 1.52
C GLY A 98 -7.60 -11.57 2.78
N LYS A 99 -6.92 -11.68 3.92
CA LYS A 99 -7.54 -11.99 5.21
C LYS A 99 -8.47 -10.86 5.64
N ILE A 100 -7.97 -9.61 5.62
CA ILE A 100 -8.74 -8.42 5.95
C ILE A 100 -9.97 -8.31 5.06
N SER A 101 -9.84 -8.59 3.76
CA SER A 101 -10.96 -8.54 2.82
C SER A 101 -12.03 -9.58 3.14
N SER A 102 -11.64 -10.81 3.48
CA SER A 102 -12.58 -11.84 3.92
C SER A 102 -13.34 -11.39 5.17
N GLU A 103 -12.63 -10.88 6.17
CA GLU A 103 -13.24 -10.41 7.42
C GLU A 103 -14.19 -9.22 7.21
N ILE A 104 -13.90 -8.34 6.25
CA ILE A 104 -14.81 -7.25 5.86
C ILE A 104 -16.04 -7.78 5.14
N ILE A 105 -15.88 -8.73 4.21
CA ILE A 105 -16.98 -9.34 3.49
C ILE A 105 -17.93 -10.04 4.46
N ASP A 106 -17.39 -10.85 5.38
CA ASP A 106 -18.16 -11.54 6.43
C ASP A 106 -18.90 -10.52 7.31
N TYR A 107 -18.22 -9.45 7.72
CA TYR A 107 -18.84 -8.38 8.50
C TYR A 107 -20.02 -7.71 7.79
N CYS A 108 -19.85 -7.36 6.51
CA CYS A 108 -20.92 -6.76 5.72
C CYS A 108 -22.11 -7.72 5.55
N ASN A 109 -21.83 -9.00 5.26
CA ASN A 109 -22.85 -10.03 5.08
C ASN A 109 -23.64 -10.27 6.38
N ASP A 110 -22.96 -10.43 7.50
CA ASP A 110 -23.58 -10.69 8.81
C ASP A 110 -24.45 -9.51 9.28
N LYS A 111 -24.00 -8.27 9.04
CA LYS A 111 -24.65 -7.07 9.59
C LYS A 111 -25.70 -6.46 8.66
N TYR A 112 -25.48 -6.51 7.34
CA TYR A 112 -26.29 -5.82 6.33
C TYR A 112 -26.91 -6.74 5.28
N GLY A 113 -26.64 -8.06 5.38
CA GLY A 113 -27.07 -9.06 4.42
C GLY A 113 -26.11 -9.19 3.22
N GLU A 114 -26.18 -10.34 2.55
CA GLU A 114 -25.36 -10.70 1.38
C GLU A 114 -25.79 -9.95 0.10
N ASN A 115 -25.67 -8.63 0.12
CA ASN A 115 -26.07 -7.75 -0.98
C ASN A 115 -24.85 -7.09 -1.63
N HIS A 116 -24.32 -7.72 -2.67
CA HIS A 116 -23.22 -7.19 -3.46
C HIS A 116 -23.38 -7.47 -4.96
N VAL A 117 -22.74 -6.64 -5.79
CA VAL A 117 -22.77 -6.71 -7.25
C VAL A 117 -21.37 -6.51 -7.83
N ASN A 118 -21.12 -7.02 -9.04
CA ASN A 118 -19.96 -6.66 -9.84
C ASN A 118 -20.38 -5.63 -10.90
N PRO A 119 -20.24 -4.32 -10.61
CA PRO A 119 -20.88 -3.28 -11.43
C PRO A 119 -20.21 -3.08 -12.80
N PHE A 120 -18.98 -3.56 -12.98
CA PHE A 120 -18.18 -3.31 -14.17
C PHE A 120 -17.90 -4.62 -14.94
N LYS A 121 -18.55 -4.79 -16.10
CA LYS A 121 -18.39 -6.00 -16.94
C LYS A 121 -16.94 -6.33 -17.31
N LYS A 122 -16.10 -5.31 -17.50
CA LYS A 122 -14.68 -5.47 -17.86
C LYS A 122 -13.75 -5.69 -16.65
N HIS A 123 -14.27 -5.48 -15.44
CA HIS A 123 -13.54 -5.61 -14.18
C HIS A 123 -14.38 -6.42 -13.20
N PRO A 124 -14.56 -7.73 -13.45
CA PRO A 124 -15.37 -8.61 -12.60
C PRO A 124 -14.77 -8.82 -11.20
N ASP A 125 -13.50 -8.46 -11.02
CA ASP A 125 -12.79 -8.42 -9.74
C ASP A 125 -13.27 -7.28 -8.81
N ILE A 126 -13.89 -6.25 -9.37
CA ILE A 126 -14.46 -5.14 -8.58
C ILE A 126 -15.80 -5.56 -7.99
N LEU A 127 -15.91 -5.47 -6.67
CA LEU A 127 -17.07 -5.90 -5.90
C LEU A 127 -17.67 -4.70 -5.14
N ALA A 128 -18.94 -4.37 -5.42
CA ALA A 128 -19.67 -3.30 -4.77
C ALA A 128 -20.72 -3.87 -3.81
N PHE A 129 -20.69 -3.45 -2.55
CA PHE A 129 -21.74 -3.72 -1.59
C PHE A 129 -22.83 -2.66 -1.67
N VAL A 130 -24.08 -3.10 -1.66
CA VAL A 130 -25.25 -2.25 -1.86
C VAL A 130 -26.28 -2.49 -0.75
N ASN A 131 -27.02 -1.44 -0.39
CA ASN A 131 -28.15 -1.61 0.52
C ASN A 131 -29.41 -2.09 -0.21
N GLU A 132 -30.51 -2.26 0.52
CA GLU A 132 -31.82 -2.68 0.00
C GLU A 132 -32.37 -1.77 -1.11
N LYS A 133 -31.90 -0.51 -1.20
CA LYS A 133 -32.26 0.46 -2.23
C LYS A 133 -31.27 0.49 -3.40
N ASN A 134 -30.41 -0.52 -3.52
CA ASN A 134 -29.33 -0.63 -4.52
C ASN A 134 -28.31 0.53 -4.49
N LYS A 135 -28.17 1.23 -3.35
CA LYS A 135 -27.18 2.29 -3.19
C LYS A 135 -25.87 1.71 -2.66
N TRP A 136 -24.76 2.06 -3.30
CA TRP A 136 -23.43 1.57 -2.93
C TRP A 136 -22.95 2.22 -1.62
N TYR A 137 -22.40 1.41 -0.74
CA TYR A 137 -21.74 1.86 0.50
C TYR A 137 -20.30 1.35 0.65
N ALA A 138 -19.91 0.30 -0.06
CA ALA A 138 -18.54 -0.20 -0.07
C ALA A 138 -18.18 -0.69 -1.47
N LEU A 139 -16.95 -0.49 -1.92
CA LEU A 139 -16.47 -0.95 -3.21
C LEU A 139 -15.01 -1.41 -3.10
N PHE A 140 -14.77 -2.70 -3.32
CA PHE A 140 -13.45 -3.30 -3.39
C PHE A 140 -12.85 -3.15 -4.79
N SER A 141 -11.57 -2.83 -4.87
CA SER A 141 -10.80 -2.85 -6.11
C SER A 141 -9.29 -2.93 -5.82
N ASP A 142 -8.50 -3.34 -6.81
CA ASP A 142 -7.04 -3.29 -6.71
C ASP A 142 -6.48 -2.08 -7.46
N VAL A 143 -5.41 -1.48 -6.94
CA VAL A 143 -4.80 -0.27 -7.51
C VAL A 143 -3.29 -0.25 -7.25
N ASP A 144 -2.50 0.23 -8.20
CA ASP A 144 -1.06 0.45 -7.99
C ASP A 144 -0.88 1.56 -6.94
N TYR A 145 -0.05 1.34 -5.93
CA TYR A 145 0.03 2.23 -4.76
C TYR A 145 0.35 3.69 -5.12
N ASN A 146 1.25 3.93 -6.08
CA ASN A 146 1.56 5.28 -6.58
C ASN A 146 0.39 6.01 -7.27
N LYS A 147 -0.72 5.31 -7.55
CA LYS A 147 -1.96 5.94 -8.01
C LYS A 147 -2.72 6.62 -6.88
N LEU A 148 -2.55 6.14 -5.65
CA LEU A 148 -3.08 6.73 -4.42
C LEU A 148 -2.12 7.78 -3.85
N ASN A 149 -0.87 7.38 -3.58
CA ASN A 149 0.16 8.26 -3.03
C ASN A 149 1.09 8.73 -4.16
N LYS A 150 1.01 10.01 -4.53
CA LYS A 150 1.77 10.59 -5.64
C LYS A 150 3.22 10.92 -5.30
N ASN A 151 3.62 10.78 -4.04
CA ASN A 151 4.95 11.09 -3.56
C ASN A 151 5.88 9.85 -3.57
N THR A 152 5.45 8.75 -4.17
CA THR A 152 6.24 7.51 -4.25
C THR A 152 6.17 6.87 -5.64
N ASP A 153 7.25 6.21 -6.02
CA ASP A 153 7.36 5.43 -7.25
C ASP A 153 6.91 3.97 -7.07
N ILE A 154 6.43 3.58 -5.88
CA ILE A 154 6.02 2.21 -5.58
C ILE A 154 4.78 1.83 -6.41
N THR A 155 4.94 0.87 -7.31
CA THR A 155 3.89 0.40 -8.22
C THR A 155 3.14 -0.83 -7.72
N THR A 156 3.47 -1.34 -6.53
CA THR A 156 2.86 -2.57 -6.03
C THR A 156 1.35 -2.40 -5.91
N LYS A 157 0.60 -3.40 -6.41
CA LYS A 157 -0.85 -3.42 -6.31
C LYS A 157 -1.28 -3.64 -4.88
N VAL A 158 -2.10 -2.73 -4.38
CA VAL A 158 -2.78 -2.83 -3.10
C VAL A 158 -4.27 -2.98 -3.32
N LYS A 159 -4.91 -3.73 -2.41
CA LYS A 159 -6.37 -3.81 -2.37
C LYS A 159 -6.90 -2.61 -1.60
N ILE A 160 -7.93 -1.96 -2.14
CA ILE A 160 -8.59 -0.83 -1.50
C ILE A 160 -10.08 -1.10 -1.29
N LEU A 161 -10.62 -0.44 -0.26
CA LEU A 161 -12.05 -0.30 -0.03
C LEU A 161 -12.44 1.17 -0.15
N ASN A 162 -13.25 1.49 -1.15
CA ASN A 162 -13.91 2.79 -1.23
C ASN A 162 -15.17 2.77 -0.37
N VAL A 163 -15.31 3.74 0.54
CA VAL A 163 -16.51 3.93 1.36
C VAL A 163 -16.94 5.39 1.33
N LYS A 164 -18.22 5.65 1.61
CA LYS A 164 -18.73 7.01 1.78
C LYS A 164 -18.36 7.56 3.15
N TYR A 165 -18.18 8.86 3.21
CA TYR A 165 -17.89 9.57 4.44
C TYR A 165 -18.55 10.96 4.45
N PRO A 166 -18.86 11.55 5.63
CA PRO A 166 -19.47 12.88 5.69
C PRO A 166 -18.64 13.92 4.95
N THR A 167 -19.28 14.66 4.05
CA THR A 167 -18.61 15.58 3.11
C THR A 167 -17.82 16.68 3.81
N ASP A 168 -18.31 17.16 4.94
CA ASP A 168 -17.67 18.16 5.79
C ASP A 168 -16.43 17.62 6.53
N LYS A 169 -16.28 16.30 6.64
CA LYS A 169 -15.19 15.64 7.38
C LYS A 169 -14.19 14.87 6.51
N ILE A 170 -14.37 14.87 5.18
CA ILE A 170 -13.48 14.15 4.24
C ILE A 170 -12.01 14.51 4.46
N LEU A 171 -11.71 15.81 4.57
CA LEU A 171 -10.33 16.27 4.68
C LEU A 171 -9.70 15.92 6.04
N GLU A 172 -10.52 15.78 7.09
CA GLU A 172 -10.05 15.49 8.44
C GLU A 172 -9.59 14.03 8.60
N ILE A 173 -10.18 13.11 7.83
CA ILE A 173 -9.88 11.68 7.94
C ILE A 173 -8.77 11.21 7.00
N ILE A 174 -8.43 11.99 5.97
CA ILE A 174 -7.37 11.63 5.03
C ILE A 174 -6.02 11.79 5.75
N ASP A 175 -5.31 10.68 5.89
CA ASP A 175 -3.98 10.62 6.49
C ASP A 175 -2.86 10.43 5.45
N ASN A 176 -3.23 10.24 4.17
CA ASN A 176 -2.32 9.91 3.05
C ASN A 176 -1.42 8.70 3.29
N LYS A 177 -1.81 7.84 4.23
CA LYS A 177 -1.09 6.63 4.62
C LYS A 177 -1.93 5.39 4.39
N ASN A 178 -3.08 5.34 5.07
CA ASN A 178 -4.06 4.27 5.00
C ASN A 178 -5.36 4.75 4.36
N ILE A 179 -5.70 6.04 4.54
CA ILE A 179 -6.92 6.68 4.07
C ILE A 179 -6.53 7.82 3.12
N PHE A 180 -6.98 7.67 1.87
CA PHE A 180 -6.65 8.55 0.76
C PHE A 180 -7.90 9.26 0.22
N PRO A 181 -7.73 10.36 -0.52
CA PRO A 181 -8.77 10.85 -1.41
C PRO A 181 -9.29 9.72 -2.30
N ALA A 182 -10.60 9.68 -2.53
CA ALA A 182 -11.20 8.63 -3.34
C ALA A 182 -10.52 8.40 -4.70
N TYR A 183 -10.24 7.13 -4.98
CA TYR A 183 -9.82 6.60 -6.26
C TYR A 183 -11.03 6.17 -7.08
N HIS A 184 -11.16 6.72 -8.30
CA HIS A 184 -12.28 6.54 -9.24
C HIS A 184 -13.68 6.95 -8.73
N MET A 185 -13.86 7.22 -7.43
CA MET A 185 -15.12 7.69 -6.84
C MET A 185 -15.12 9.21 -6.60
N ASN A 186 -16.29 9.78 -6.29
CA ASN A 186 -16.42 11.21 -6.04
C ASN A 186 -15.74 11.61 -4.72
N LYS A 187 -14.61 12.31 -4.81
CA LYS A 187 -13.78 12.79 -3.68
C LYS A 187 -14.51 13.68 -2.66
N LYS A 188 -15.71 14.21 -2.98
CA LYS A 188 -16.53 14.96 -2.01
C LYS A 188 -17.32 14.06 -1.05
N HIS A 189 -17.48 12.78 -1.39
CA HIS A 189 -18.37 11.88 -0.66
C HIS A 189 -17.72 10.54 -0.32
N TRP A 190 -16.56 10.25 -0.89
CA TRP A 190 -15.90 8.97 -0.78
C TRP A 190 -14.45 9.15 -0.36
N ILE A 191 -13.94 8.14 0.34
CA ILE A 191 -12.54 7.94 0.69
C ILE A 191 -12.10 6.57 0.20
N SER A 192 -10.79 6.38 -0.04
CA SER A 192 -10.20 5.08 -0.33
C SER A 192 -9.36 4.62 0.85
N ILE A 193 -9.62 3.41 1.33
CA ILE A 193 -8.90 2.78 2.42
C ILE A 193 -8.00 1.69 1.84
N VAL A 194 -6.69 1.72 2.12
CA VAL A 194 -5.77 0.62 1.79
C VAL A 194 -5.97 -0.51 2.79
N LEU A 195 -6.19 -1.73 2.29
CA LEU A 195 -6.42 -2.92 3.10
C LEU A 195 -5.11 -3.67 3.28
N ASP A 196 -4.37 -3.30 4.32
CA ASP A 196 -3.11 -3.94 4.71
C ASP A 196 -2.95 -3.97 6.24
N LYS A 197 -1.80 -4.45 6.71
CA LYS A 197 -1.49 -4.55 8.15
C LYS A 197 -1.41 -3.20 8.89
N ASN A 198 -1.40 -2.08 8.19
CA ASN A 198 -1.21 -0.74 8.75
C ASN A 198 -2.53 -0.09 9.22
N ILE A 199 -3.67 -0.69 8.92
CA ILE A 199 -4.98 -0.25 9.41
C ILE A 199 -5.67 -1.34 10.25
N LYS A 200 -6.30 -0.94 11.35
CA LYS A 200 -7.04 -1.87 12.21
C LYS A 200 -8.37 -2.24 11.57
N LEU A 201 -8.71 -3.53 11.57
CA LEU A 201 -10.01 -4.02 11.08
C LEU A 201 -11.19 -3.28 11.71
N GLU A 202 -11.13 -2.97 13.01
CA GLU A 202 -12.21 -2.27 13.72
C GLU A 202 -12.48 -0.88 13.14
N THR A 203 -11.42 -0.13 12.81
CA THR A 203 -11.54 1.17 12.13
C THR A 203 -12.21 1.03 10.77
N ILE A 204 -11.90 -0.03 10.01
CA ILE A 204 -12.53 -0.28 8.71
C ILE A 204 -14.03 -0.55 8.89
N LYS A 205 -14.40 -1.37 9.88
CA LYS A 205 -15.79 -1.68 10.22
C LYS A 205 -16.60 -0.44 10.61
N GLU A 206 -16.03 0.44 11.44
CA GLU A 206 -16.63 1.73 11.79
C GLU A 206 -16.87 2.61 10.55
N LEU A 207 -15.91 2.66 9.61
CA LEU A 207 -16.06 3.43 8.38
C LEU A 207 -17.11 2.85 7.43
N ILE A 208 -17.25 1.53 7.39
CA ILE A 208 -18.34 0.86 6.67
C ILE A 208 -19.68 1.22 7.30
N ASP A 209 -19.80 1.20 8.62
CA ASP A 209 -21.03 1.56 9.33
C ASP A 209 -21.48 2.98 9.02
N ILE A 210 -20.53 3.92 9.07
CA ILE A 210 -20.75 5.32 8.70
C ILE A 210 -21.22 5.39 7.25
N SER A 211 -20.52 4.76 6.33
CA SER A 211 -20.88 4.75 4.90
C SER A 211 -22.27 4.20 4.65
N TYR A 212 -22.63 3.08 5.28
CA TYR A 212 -23.95 2.48 5.16
C TYR A 212 -25.03 3.44 5.67
N SER A 213 -24.79 4.12 6.80
CA SER A 213 -25.73 5.10 7.37
C SER A 213 -26.02 6.28 6.42
N LEU A 214 -25.04 6.68 5.60
CA LEU A 214 -25.15 7.78 4.64
C LEU A 214 -25.99 7.44 3.40
N VAL A 215 -26.34 6.17 3.20
CA VAL A 215 -27.13 5.73 2.03
C VAL A 215 -28.44 5.06 2.37
N LYS A 216 -28.82 4.99 3.64
CA LYS A 216 -30.13 4.46 4.07
C LYS A 216 -31.32 5.14 3.38
#